data_AF-A0A218Z2L3-F1
#
_entry.id   AF-A0A218Z2L3-F1
#
_cell.length_a   1.000
_cell.length_b   1.000
_cell.length_c   1.000
_cell.angle_alpha   90.00
_cell.angle_beta   90.00
_cell.angle_gamma   90.00
#
_symmetry.space_group_name_H-M   'P 1'
#
loop_
_entity.id
_entity.type
_entity.pdbx_description
1 polymer ?
#
loop_
_entity_poly.entity_id
_entity_poly.type
_entity_poly.pdbx_seq_one_letter_code
_entity_poly.pdbx_strand_id
1 'polypeptide(L)'
;MAFQEADAQWHAGEEEMHRLLRVPHMDNPTQPGLPQRWASNILFRSPLIALGTIDADGRIWTTVWGGEAGFSRAIAQDIIGVKSTVDRQHDPVLEALLGGKADGEVVQGEGTGKMISGLSINLESRSRVKLYGRMAAGALVTAEEGVGEVQLVIRIEQSLGNCPKYLNKKHILPHKPHPKLVSKDLPLPPGAVSLLANSDLFFISSSNHETDMDNNHRGGPPGFVRILSNVQDDVSLVYPEYSGNRLYQTLGNLRVTPQAGLVFPDFTSGNVLYISGKTEILVGQAATDLIARTNLAVKITVEAARFVSDGLAFRGHQGEFSPYNPPVRHLTIEKSKGTIGEVKQIAARLIDREIISPTIARFRFQITGPARGIQWKPGQYVALSFQDELDIGYSHMRDDDPRSLNDDFLRTFTVSSRQDSLDGRGLFELMIRKLGVVSDHLFKVNLRSGLEVPLRGFGGEFFVEQDEGESVAFVAGGLGITPLLPTLPDLDLRRLHLFWAVRAADVRLLVDTMERFPGLAKSAKLFVTGEISHDSDEWKGLVASGATVEMRRLAAGDLTASPACRWYLCTGTAFRDSLLNCLQGQEVLYEDFNY
;
A
#
# COMPACT_ATOMS: atom_id res chain seq x y z
N MET A 1 36.37 -23.82 -23.03
CA MET A 1 36.71 -22.44 -22.66
C MET A 1 35.98 -22.15 -21.37
N ALA A 2 36.72 -21.96 -20.27
CA ALA A 2 36.15 -21.62 -18.99
C ALA A 2 35.47 -20.24 -19.10
N PHE A 3 34.18 -20.17 -18.80
CA PHE A 3 33.50 -18.90 -18.60
C PHE A 3 34.13 -18.25 -17.38
N GLN A 4 34.89 -17.19 -17.61
CA GLN A 4 35.38 -16.35 -16.55
C GLN A 4 34.20 -15.49 -16.11
N GLU A 5 33.31 -16.04 -15.28
CA GLU A 5 32.40 -15.24 -14.46
C GLU A 5 33.30 -14.43 -13.52
N ALA A 6 33.58 -13.19 -13.88
CA ALA A 6 34.02 -12.23 -12.90
C ALA A 6 32.81 -11.99 -11.99
N ASP A 7 32.76 -12.71 -10.86
CA ASP A 7 31.74 -12.47 -9.84
C ASP A 7 31.74 -10.98 -9.51
N ALA A 8 30.64 -10.30 -9.82
CA ALA A 8 30.46 -8.92 -9.38
C ALA A 8 30.58 -8.93 -7.85
N GLN A 9 31.46 -8.10 -7.30
CA GLN A 9 31.58 -8.02 -5.85
C GLN A 9 30.44 -7.15 -5.31
N TRP A 10 29.91 -7.53 -4.15
CA TRP A 10 29.06 -6.64 -3.38
C TRP A 10 29.89 -5.44 -2.94
N HIS A 11 29.35 -4.22 -3.06
CA HIS A 11 30.06 -3.07 -2.52
C HIS A 11 29.80 -2.95 -1.00
N ALA A 12 30.65 -2.21 -0.29
CA ALA A 12 30.64 -2.16 1.18
C ALA A 12 29.27 -1.79 1.80
N GLY A 13 28.47 -0.99 1.10
CA GLY A 13 27.12 -0.63 1.54
C GLY A 13 26.13 -1.79 1.48
N GLU A 14 26.16 -2.58 0.40
CA GLU A 14 25.34 -3.79 0.25
C GLU A 14 25.72 -4.85 1.30
N GLU A 15 27.03 -5.07 1.51
CA GLU A 15 27.53 -5.99 2.54
C GLU A 15 27.07 -5.58 3.95
N GLU A 16 27.10 -4.28 4.25
CA GLU A 16 26.60 -3.76 5.52
C GLU A 16 25.10 -3.99 5.69
N MET A 17 24.31 -3.81 4.62
CA MET A 17 22.88 -4.13 4.63
C MET A 17 22.64 -5.63 4.81
N HIS A 18 23.45 -6.49 4.18
CA HIS A 18 23.38 -7.95 4.36
C HIS A 18 23.67 -8.35 5.80
N ARG A 19 24.69 -7.76 6.42
CA ARG A 19 25.03 -7.98 7.83
C ARG A 19 23.91 -7.52 8.75
N LEU A 20 23.39 -6.31 8.54
CA LEU A 20 22.35 -5.71 9.35
C LEU A 20 21.03 -6.50 9.31
N LEU A 21 20.66 -6.97 8.11
CA LEU A 21 19.41 -7.70 7.86
C LEU A 21 19.59 -9.22 7.91
N ARG A 22 20.78 -9.71 8.28
CA ARG A 22 21.13 -11.13 8.41
C ARG A 22 20.79 -11.93 7.15
N VAL A 23 21.14 -11.38 6.00
CA VAL A 23 20.95 -12.00 4.69
C VAL A 23 21.93 -13.17 4.57
N PRO A 24 21.47 -14.38 4.22
CA PRO A 24 22.37 -15.49 3.91
C PRO A 24 23.29 -15.14 2.74
N HIS A 25 24.48 -15.77 2.69
CA HIS A 25 25.39 -15.57 1.56
C HIS A 25 24.70 -15.86 0.22
N MET A 26 24.90 -14.97 -0.75
CA MET A 26 24.43 -15.12 -2.12
C MET A 26 25.36 -14.36 -3.07
N ASP A 27 25.45 -14.83 -4.31
CA ASP A 27 26.28 -14.21 -5.34
C ASP A 27 25.59 -12.96 -5.91
N ASN A 28 26.37 -11.99 -6.35
CA ASN A 28 25.84 -10.78 -6.96
C ASN A 28 25.42 -11.07 -8.41
N PRO A 29 24.12 -10.98 -8.75
CA PRO A 29 23.63 -11.30 -10.09
C PRO A 29 23.86 -10.18 -11.12
N THR A 30 24.50 -9.07 -10.71
CA THR A 30 24.79 -7.93 -11.59
C THR A 30 25.74 -8.35 -12.69
N GLN A 31 25.38 -8.06 -13.93
CA GLN A 31 26.16 -8.45 -15.11
C GLN A 31 26.93 -7.26 -15.65
N PRO A 32 28.20 -7.43 -16.07
CA PRO A 32 28.93 -6.40 -16.79
C PRO A 32 28.28 -6.17 -18.16
N GLY A 33 28.22 -4.90 -18.58
CA GLY A 33 27.64 -4.47 -19.85
C GLY A 33 26.13 -4.71 -19.98
N LEU A 34 25.67 -4.82 -21.22
CA LEU A 34 24.27 -5.04 -21.60
C LEU A 34 24.10 -6.35 -22.38
N PRO A 35 23.70 -7.44 -21.71
CA PRO A 35 23.38 -8.71 -22.36
C PRO A 35 22.31 -8.55 -23.45
N GLN A 36 22.49 -9.26 -24.57
CA GLN A 36 21.60 -9.16 -25.74
C GLN A 36 20.14 -9.44 -25.41
N ARG A 37 19.86 -10.35 -24.46
CA ARG A 37 18.50 -10.68 -24.01
C ARG A 37 17.76 -9.50 -23.39
N TRP A 38 18.48 -8.57 -22.75
CA TRP A 38 17.89 -7.36 -22.16
C TRP A 38 17.75 -6.26 -23.20
N ALA A 39 18.76 -6.10 -24.06
CA ALA A 39 18.75 -5.13 -25.16
C ALA A 39 17.60 -5.36 -26.15
N SER A 40 17.42 -6.59 -26.65
CA SER A 40 16.48 -6.89 -27.73
C SER A 40 15.03 -7.08 -27.28
N ASN A 41 14.80 -7.26 -25.98
CA ASN A 41 13.47 -7.55 -25.43
C ASN A 41 13.00 -6.44 -24.49
N ILE A 42 13.56 -6.34 -23.28
CA ILE A 42 13.05 -5.43 -22.24
C ILE A 42 13.30 -3.97 -22.64
N LEU A 43 14.54 -3.62 -23.02
CA LEU A 43 14.90 -2.24 -23.35
C LEU A 43 14.04 -1.70 -24.49
N PHE A 44 13.98 -2.44 -25.60
CA PHE A 44 13.24 -2.04 -26.79
C PHE A 44 11.71 -1.99 -26.58
N ARG A 45 11.14 -2.92 -25.80
CA ARG A 45 9.67 -2.99 -25.58
C ARG A 45 9.19 -2.13 -24.42
N SER A 46 10.08 -1.50 -23.67
CA SER A 46 9.69 -0.66 -22.55
C SER A 46 9.28 0.71 -23.06
N PRO A 47 8.04 1.16 -22.76
CA PRO A 47 7.59 2.49 -23.13
C PRO A 47 8.17 3.58 -22.22
N LEU A 48 8.86 3.22 -21.13
CA LEU A 48 9.42 4.15 -20.15
C LEU A 48 10.86 3.81 -19.80
N ILE A 49 11.65 4.84 -19.51
CA ILE A 49 12.96 4.74 -18.87
C ILE A 49 13.06 5.79 -17.78
N ALA A 50 13.31 5.36 -16.54
CA ALA A 50 13.74 6.27 -15.50
C ALA A 50 15.25 6.47 -15.60
N LEU A 51 15.73 7.70 -15.47
CA LEU A 51 17.15 8.04 -15.53
C LEU A 51 17.53 8.87 -14.32
N GLY A 52 18.72 8.67 -13.79
CA GLY A 52 19.26 9.50 -12.72
C GLY A 52 20.72 9.85 -12.91
N THR A 53 21.08 11.03 -12.43
CA THR A 53 22.45 11.56 -12.49
C THR A 53 22.69 12.51 -11.31
N ILE A 54 23.92 13.01 -11.21
CA ILE A 54 24.36 13.93 -10.17
C ILE A 54 24.55 15.31 -10.80
N ASP A 55 23.97 16.35 -10.20
CA ASP A 55 24.16 17.74 -10.64
C ASP A 55 25.51 18.32 -10.16
N ALA A 56 25.80 19.56 -10.56
CA ALA A 56 27.05 20.24 -10.19
C ALA A 56 27.18 20.55 -8.69
N ASP A 57 26.07 20.58 -7.95
CA ASP A 57 26.04 20.78 -6.50
C ASP A 57 26.16 19.44 -5.75
N GLY A 58 26.33 18.32 -6.47
CA GLY A 58 26.40 16.98 -5.90
C GLY A 58 25.02 16.38 -5.57
N ARG A 59 23.91 17.03 -5.93
CA ARG A 59 22.57 16.49 -5.68
C ARG A 59 22.24 15.40 -6.69
N ILE A 60 21.66 14.31 -6.19
CA ILE A 60 21.14 13.24 -7.05
C ILE A 60 19.73 13.62 -7.51
N TRP A 61 19.48 13.51 -8.82
CA TRP A 61 18.17 13.71 -9.43
C TRP A 61 17.73 12.47 -10.19
N THR A 62 16.41 12.30 -10.32
CA THR A 62 15.79 11.24 -11.12
C THR A 62 14.73 11.85 -12.02
N THR A 63 14.58 11.35 -13.25
CA THR A 63 13.52 11.69 -14.19
C THR A 63 12.93 10.43 -14.82
N VAL A 64 11.83 10.57 -15.55
CA VAL A 64 11.19 9.50 -16.33
C VAL A 64 10.85 10.01 -17.71
N TRP A 65 11.38 9.35 -18.74
CA TRP A 65 11.12 9.65 -20.15
C TRP A 65 10.42 8.49 -20.85
N GLY A 66 9.87 8.78 -22.03
CA GLY A 66 9.23 7.80 -22.90
C GLY A 66 7.81 8.21 -23.29
N GLY A 67 6.95 7.20 -23.47
CA GLY A 67 5.59 7.33 -23.97
C GLY A 67 5.28 6.35 -25.10
N GLU A 68 6.30 5.87 -25.79
CA GLU A 68 6.19 4.85 -26.84
C GLU A 68 7.35 3.86 -26.74
N ALA A 69 7.10 2.58 -27.04
CA ALA A 69 8.17 1.57 -27.09
C ALA A 69 9.15 1.86 -28.26
N GLY A 70 10.40 1.43 -28.11
CA GLY A 70 11.44 1.54 -29.13
C GLY A 70 12.23 2.87 -29.10
N PHE A 71 11.83 3.83 -28.28
CA PHE A 71 12.52 5.11 -28.09
C PHE A 71 13.91 4.95 -27.42
N SER A 72 14.09 3.88 -26.64
CA SER A 72 15.37 3.44 -26.07
C SER A 72 15.77 2.09 -26.67
N ARG A 73 16.98 1.99 -27.22
CA ARG A 73 17.45 0.79 -27.92
C ARG A 73 18.97 0.67 -27.90
N ALA A 74 19.48 -0.55 -27.99
CA ALA A 74 20.90 -0.78 -28.24
C ALA A 74 21.27 -0.34 -29.67
N ILE A 75 22.34 0.45 -29.79
CA ILE A 75 22.89 0.93 -31.08
C ILE A 75 24.25 0.31 -31.39
N ALA A 76 24.95 -0.19 -30.37
CA ALA A 76 26.13 -1.04 -30.47
C ALA A 76 26.21 -1.95 -29.22
N GLN A 77 27.20 -2.83 -29.17
CA GLN A 77 27.45 -3.63 -27.96
C GLN A 77 27.72 -2.69 -26.77
N ASP A 78 26.98 -2.89 -25.68
CA ASP A 78 27.03 -2.08 -24.46
C ASP A 78 26.73 -0.58 -24.66
N ILE A 79 26.15 -0.16 -25.79
CA ILE A 79 25.78 1.24 -26.04
C ILE A 79 24.31 1.33 -26.38
N ILE A 80 23.59 2.17 -25.64
CA ILE A 80 22.18 2.47 -25.89
C ILE A 80 22.01 3.90 -26.40
N GLY A 81 21.05 4.08 -27.30
CA GLY A 81 20.55 5.37 -27.73
C GLY A 81 19.15 5.59 -27.18
N VAL A 82 18.90 6.77 -26.61
CA VAL A 82 17.59 7.21 -26.13
C VAL A 82 17.19 8.45 -26.92
N LYS A 83 16.02 8.41 -27.57
CA LYS A 83 15.42 9.57 -28.24
C LYS A 83 14.04 9.81 -27.67
N SER A 84 13.79 10.97 -27.05
CA SER A 84 12.50 11.25 -26.41
C SER A 84 12.12 12.72 -26.53
N THR A 85 10.81 12.99 -26.60
CA THR A 85 10.24 14.30 -26.24
C THR A 85 10.36 14.48 -24.73
N VAL A 86 10.80 15.65 -24.27
CA VAL A 86 11.06 15.96 -22.85
C VAL A 86 10.68 17.40 -22.50
N ASP A 87 10.42 17.64 -21.22
CA ASP A 87 10.41 18.99 -20.64
C ASP A 87 11.82 19.56 -20.68
N ARG A 88 11.98 20.60 -21.50
CA ARG A 88 13.28 21.22 -21.78
C ARG A 88 13.76 22.14 -20.65
N GLN A 89 12.83 22.69 -19.87
CA GLN A 89 13.08 23.84 -18.99
C GLN A 89 13.13 23.45 -17.52
N HIS A 90 12.41 22.42 -17.10
CA HIS A 90 12.25 22.14 -15.67
C HIS A 90 12.69 20.74 -15.25
N ASP A 91 13.01 19.83 -16.18
CA ASP A 91 13.61 18.53 -15.88
C ASP A 91 15.05 18.69 -15.33
N PRO A 92 15.30 18.33 -14.05
CA PRO A 92 16.60 18.52 -13.42
C PRO A 92 17.68 17.56 -13.95
N VAL A 93 17.31 16.36 -14.42
CA VAL A 93 18.28 15.41 -15.00
C VAL A 93 18.72 15.89 -16.37
N LEU A 94 17.79 16.41 -17.18
CA LEU A 94 18.13 17.02 -18.46
C LEU A 94 19.08 18.22 -18.28
N GLU A 95 18.77 19.09 -17.31
CA GLU A 95 19.62 20.23 -16.94
C GLU A 95 21.00 19.77 -16.48
N ALA A 96 21.08 18.76 -15.60
CA ALA A 96 22.34 18.24 -15.09
C ALA A 96 23.19 17.59 -16.19
N LEU A 97 22.58 16.94 -17.20
CA LEU A 97 23.32 16.31 -18.30
C LEU A 97 23.77 17.31 -19.37
N LEU A 98 22.88 18.20 -19.82
CA LEU A 98 23.08 19.02 -21.03
C LEU A 98 23.14 20.54 -20.78
N GLY A 99 22.99 21.00 -19.54
CA GLY A 99 23.14 22.42 -19.17
C GLY A 99 22.08 23.35 -19.79
N GLY A 100 20.94 22.82 -20.24
CA GLY A 100 19.83 23.61 -20.79
C GLY A 100 20.06 24.23 -22.17
N LYS A 101 21.19 23.95 -22.83
CA LYS A 101 21.49 24.39 -24.20
C LYS A 101 20.59 23.65 -25.19
N ALA A 102 19.84 24.41 -26.00
CA ALA A 102 18.85 23.86 -26.92
C ALA A 102 19.05 24.37 -28.37
N ASP A 103 20.31 24.40 -28.77
CA ASP A 103 20.81 24.84 -30.07
C ASP A 103 21.21 23.65 -30.97
N GLY A 104 21.05 22.42 -30.49
CA GLY A 104 21.50 21.22 -31.18
C GLY A 104 23.00 20.96 -31.06
N GLU A 105 23.74 21.72 -30.22
CA GLU A 105 25.12 21.40 -29.90
C GLU A 105 25.21 20.02 -29.24
N VAL A 106 26.17 19.21 -29.71
CA VAL A 106 26.43 17.90 -29.13
C VAL A 106 27.33 18.08 -27.91
N VAL A 107 26.79 17.81 -26.73
CA VAL A 107 27.55 17.71 -25.48
C VAL A 107 28.20 16.33 -25.43
N GLN A 108 29.53 16.28 -25.48
CA GLN A 108 30.30 15.05 -25.29
C GLN A 108 30.54 14.80 -23.80
N GLY A 109 30.65 13.53 -23.40
CA GLY A 109 31.08 13.19 -22.04
C GLY A 109 32.52 13.67 -21.79
N GLU A 110 32.73 14.49 -20.77
CA GLU A 110 34.07 14.92 -20.34
C GLU A 110 34.72 13.84 -19.46
N GLY A 111 36.02 13.60 -19.62
CA GLY A 111 36.78 12.63 -18.81
C GLY A 111 36.25 11.20 -18.96
N THR A 112 35.82 10.58 -17.85
CA THR A 112 35.18 9.26 -17.84
C THR A 112 33.73 9.30 -18.31
N GLY A 113 33.13 10.49 -18.46
CA GLY A 113 31.71 10.68 -18.76
C GLY A 113 30.85 10.72 -17.49
N LYS A 114 29.78 11.53 -17.52
CA LYS A 114 28.84 11.67 -16.40
C LYS A 114 28.13 10.34 -16.13
N MET A 115 28.07 9.93 -14.86
CA MET A 115 27.36 8.73 -14.46
C MET A 115 25.86 8.87 -14.71
N ILE A 116 25.27 7.81 -15.25
CA ILE A 116 23.85 7.68 -15.47
C ILE A 116 23.40 6.34 -14.92
N SER A 117 22.44 6.39 -14.00
CA SER A 117 21.62 5.24 -13.65
C SER A 117 20.37 5.20 -14.53
N GLY A 118 19.89 4.00 -14.84
CA GLY A 118 18.74 3.80 -15.70
C GLY A 118 17.86 2.63 -15.26
N LEU A 119 16.56 2.77 -15.41
CA LEU A 119 15.60 1.68 -15.25
C LEU A 119 14.64 1.69 -16.44
N SER A 120 14.88 0.79 -17.39
CA SER A 120 13.93 0.55 -18.47
C SER A 120 12.81 -0.33 -17.93
N ILE A 121 11.56 0.12 -18.10
CA ILE A 121 10.40 -0.47 -17.43
C ILE A 121 9.16 -0.50 -18.33
N ASN A 122 8.48 -1.64 -18.29
CA ASN A 122 7.18 -1.84 -18.90
C ASN A 122 6.17 -2.25 -17.81
N LEU A 123 5.33 -1.29 -17.41
CA LEU A 123 4.35 -1.47 -16.33
C LEU A 123 3.25 -2.48 -16.70
N GLU A 124 2.86 -2.57 -17.97
CA GLU A 124 1.81 -3.48 -18.45
C GLU A 124 2.23 -4.95 -18.35
N SER A 125 3.45 -5.26 -18.81
CA SER A 125 4.06 -6.60 -18.71
C SER A 125 4.79 -6.86 -17.38
N ARG A 126 4.87 -5.84 -16.51
CA ARG A 126 5.63 -5.85 -15.24
C ARG A 126 7.10 -6.27 -15.41
N SER A 127 7.73 -5.88 -16.53
CA SER A 127 9.13 -6.19 -16.80
C SER A 127 10.01 -4.96 -16.61
N ARG A 128 11.24 -5.18 -16.14
CA ARG A 128 12.22 -4.11 -15.93
C ARG A 128 13.66 -4.61 -16.03
N VAL A 129 14.55 -3.72 -16.45
CA VAL A 129 16.00 -3.92 -16.39
C VAL A 129 16.66 -2.66 -15.86
N LYS A 130 17.49 -2.83 -14.83
CA LYS A 130 18.38 -1.81 -14.30
C LYS A 130 19.62 -1.70 -15.17
N LEU A 131 20.11 -0.49 -15.32
CA LEU A 131 21.24 -0.11 -16.12
C LEU A 131 22.09 0.86 -15.31
N TYR A 132 23.39 0.68 -15.34
CA TYR A 132 24.36 1.69 -14.92
C TYR A 132 25.34 1.90 -16.08
N GLY A 133 25.69 3.16 -16.31
CA GLY A 133 26.61 3.51 -17.37
C GLY A 133 27.03 4.97 -17.30
N ARG A 134 27.67 5.43 -18.38
CA ARG A 134 28.16 6.80 -18.50
C ARG A 134 27.68 7.42 -19.80
N MET A 135 27.34 8.71 -19.73
CA MET A 135 27.00 9.50 -20.89
C MET A 135 28.20 9.58 -21.83
N ALA A 136 28.04 9.11 -23.06
CA ALA A 136 29.03 9.27 -24.12
C ALA A 136 28.80 10.58 -24.88
N ALA A 137 27.55 10.86 -25.24
CA ALA A 137 27.16 12.09 -25.92
C ALA A 137 25.67 12.39 -25.70
N GLY A 138 25.27 13.63 -25.89
CA GLY A 138 23.87 14.01 -25.93
C GLY A 138 23.64 15.33 -26.65
N ALA A 139 22.44 15.50 -27.18
CA ALA A 139 22.02 16.71 -27.86
C ALA A 139 20.56 16.99 -27.52
N LEU A 140 20.21 18.28 -27.50
CA LEU A 140 18.86 18.76 -27.22
C LEU A 140 18.46 19.76 -28.30
N VAL A 141 17.36 19.47 -29.00
CA VAL A 141 16.81 20.35 -30.03
C VAL A 141 15.47 20.88 -29.55
N THR A 142 15.26 22.19 -29.69
CA THR A 142 13.96 22.80 -29.39
C THR A 142 12.92 22.30 -30.39
N ALA A 143 11.84 21.70 -29.89
CA ALA A 143 10.68 21.33 -30.71
C ALA A 143 9.65 22.46 -30.67
N GLU A 144 9.26 22.89 -29.46
CA GLU A 144 8.29 23.95 -29.20
C GLU A 144 8.64 24.72 -27.91
N GLU A 145 7.82 25.70 -27.54
CA GLU A 145 8.03 26.45 -26.31
C GLU A 145 7.95 25.52 -25.09
N GLY A 146 9.05 25.43 -24.33
CA GLY A 146 9.17 24.55 -23.16
C GLY A 146 9.49 23.07 -23.48
N VAL A 147 9.33 22.63 -24.73
CA VAL A 147 9.45 21.21 -25.12
C VAL A 147 10.66 20.98 -26.04
N GLY A 148 11.43 19.93 -25.76
CA GLY A 148 12.61 19.56 -26.54
C GLY A 148 12.61 18.10 -26.97
N GLU A 149 13.34 17.81 -28.03
CA GLU A 149 13.72 16.46 -28.45
C GLU A 149 15.14 16.18 -27.99
N VAL A 150 15.30 15.24 -27.05
CA VAL A 150 16.61 14.82 -26.56
C VAL A 150 17.09 13.58 -27.30
N GLN A 151 18.38 13.55 -27.61
CA GLN A 151 19.09 12.35 -28.02
C GLN A 151 20.25 12.10 -27.05
N LEU A 152 20.25 10.97 -26.36
CA LEU A 152 21.34 10.56 -25.49
C LEU A 152 21.98 9.26 -25.99
N VAL A 153 23.30 9.18 -25.86
CA VAL A 153 24.09 7.97 -26.07
C VAL A 153 24.75 7.61 -24.74
N ILE A 154 24.48 6.40 -24.25
CA ILE A 154 24.94 5.93 -22.94
C ILE A 154 25.73 4.63 -23.15
N ARG A 155 26.96 4.58 -22.63
CA ARG A 155 27.75 3.34 -22.54
C ARG A 155 27.38 2.64 -21.24
N ILE A 156 26.78 1.46 -21.35
CA ILE A 156 26.35 0.63 -20.23
C ILE A 156 27.55 -0.15 -19.68
N GLU A 157 27.80 -0.02 -18.39
CA GLU A 157 28.86 -0.73 -17.68
C GLU A 157 28.32 -1.91 -16.89
N GLN A 158 27.08 -1.82 -16.40
CA GLN A 158 26.43 -2.89 -15.65
C GLN A 158 24.93 -2.94 -15.95
N SER A 159 24.35 -4.13 -15.86
CA SER A 159 22.90 -4.32 -15.94
C SER A 159 22.40 -5.44 -15.06
N LEU A 160 21.12 -5.33 -14.66
CA LEU A 160 20.45 -6.33 -13.85
C LEU A 160 18.96 -6.41 -14.17
N GLY A 161 18.49 -7.59 -14.56
CA GLY A 161 17.06 -7.87 -14.66
C GLY A 161 16.44 -8.01 -13.28
N ASN A 162 15.29 -7.37 -13.03
CA ASN A 162 14.63 -7.41 -11.73
C ASN A 162 13.16 -7.88 -11.84
N CYS A 163 12.67 -8.44 -10.72
CA CYS A 163 11.39 -9.13 -10.65
C CYS A 163 10.17 -8.19 -10.70
N PRO A 164 8.97 -8.69 -11.06
CA PRO A 164 7.75 -7.89 -11.28
C PRO A 164 7.05 -7.38 -10.01
N LYS A 165 7.63 -7.62 -8.83
CA LYS A 165 7.00 -7.29 -7.53
C LYS A 165 6.66 -5.81 -7.43
N TYR A 166 5.49 -5.54 -6.85
CA TYR A 166 4.97 -4.20 -6.55
C TYR A 166 4.70 -3.29 -7.76
N LEU A 167 4.76 -3.84 -8.98
CA LEU A 167 4.37 -3.12 -10.19
C LEU A 167 2.86 -3.20 -10.41
N ASN A 168 2.18 -2.08 -10.16
CA ASN A 168 0.80 -1.90 -10.59
C ASN A 168 0.77 -1.66 -12.09
N LYS A 169 -0.04 -2.42 -12.83
CA LYS A 169 -0.09 -2.32 -14.28
C LYS A 169 -0.63 -0.95 -14.68
N LYS A 170 -0.02 -0.36 -15.69
CA LYS A 170 -0.52 0.84 -16.37
C LYS A 170 -0.29 0.68 -17.87
N HIS A 171 -1.31 1.03 -18.65
CA HIS A 171 -1.18 1.11 -20.11
C HIS A 171 -0.69 2.51 -20.48
N ILE A 172 0.51 2.61 -21.04
CA ILE A 172 1.18 3.89 -21.32
C ILE A 172 0.84 4.37 -22.72
N LEU A 173 0.48 5.64 -22.84
CA LEU A 173 0.19 6.32 -24.09
C LEU A 173 1.06 7.56 -24.24
N PRO A 174 1.57 7.86 -25.45
CA PRO A 174 2.34 9.07 -25.68
C PRO A 174 1.46 10.32 -25.52
N HIS A 175 2.06 11.40 -25.05
CA HIS A 175 1.42 12.69 -24.86
C HIS A 175 2.39 13.81 -25.19
N LYS A 176 1.87 14.93 -25.71
CA LYS A 176 2.68 16.11 -25.98
C LYS A 176 2.59 17.07 -24.77
N PRO A 177 3.68 17.21 -23.98
CA PRO A 177 3.62 17.94 -22.72
C PRO A 177 3.51 19.47 -22.93
N HIS A 178 2.91 20.16 -21.97
CA HIS A 178 2.91 21.63 -21.85
C HIS A 178 3.49 22.04 -20.49
N PRO A 179 4.81 21.87 -20.29
CA PRO A 179 5.43 22.00 -18.97
C PRO A 179 5.25 23.40 -18.41
N LYS A 180 4.77 23.49 -17.17
CA LYS A 180 4.76 24.73 -16.39
C LYS A 180 5.26 24.47 -14.99
N LEU A 181 6.28 25.22 -14.59
CA LEU A 181 6.78 25.18 -13.23
C LEU A 181 5.73 25.73 -12.25
N VAL A 182 5.28 24.89 -11.33
CA VAL A 182 4.33 25.26 -10.28
C VAL A 182 5.06 25.77 -9.05
N SER A 183 6.12 25.07 -8.62
CA SER A 183 6.97 25.50 -7.50
C SER A 183 8.36 24.85 -7.54
N LYS A 184 9.37 25.57 -7.03
CA LYS A 184 10.69 25.03 -6.62
C LYS A 184 10.94 25.15 -5.11
N ASP A 185 10.04 25.83 -4.42
CA ASP A 185 10.22 26.19 -3.02
C ASP A 185 9.64 25.12 -2.10
N LEU A 186 10.20 25.06 -0.89
CA LEU A 186 9.66 24.31 0.24
C LEU A 186 8.93 25.28 1.18
N PRO A 187 7.81 24.87 1.82
CA PRO A 187 7.19 23.54 1.81
C PRO A 187 6.51 23.16 0.49
N LEU A 188 6.23 21.88 0.30
CA LEU A 188 5.59 21.35 -0.90
C LEU A 188 4.17 21.94 -1.07
N PRO A 189 3.81 22.42 -2.27
CA PRO A 189 2.49 22.99 -2.53
C PRO A 189 1.38 21.91 -2.44
N PRO A 190 0.11 22.30 -2.24
CA PRO A 190 -1.00 21.36 -2.10
C PRO A 190 -1.10 20.32 -3.22
N GLY A 191 -0.85 20.73 -4.48
CA GLY A 191 -0.86 19.81 -5.62
C GLY A 191 0.22 18.72 -5.54
N ALA A 192 1.41 19.04 -5.03
CA ALA A 192 2.48 18.07 -4.82
C ALA A 192 2.14 17.12 -3.65
N VAL A 193 1.54 17.63 -2.59
CA VAL A 193 1.05 16.82 -1.46
C VAL A 193 -0.03 15.83 -1.92
N SER A 194 -1.00 16.29 -2.73
CA SER A 194 -2.02 15.41 -3.32
C SER A 194 -1.42 14.38 -4.27
N LEU A 195 -0.38 14.72 -5.03
CA LEU A 195 0.33 13.77 -5.88
C LEU A 195 0.98 12.66 -5.04
N LEU A 196 1.72 13.01 -3.97
CA LEU A 196 2.33 12.04 -3.07
C LEU A 196 1.28 11.09 -2.45
N ALA A 197 0.15 11.64 -2.00
CA ALA A 197 -0.94 10.86 -1.39
C ALA A 197 -1.60 9.86 -2.37
N ASN A 198 -1.60 10.17 -3.67
CA ASN A 198 -2.21 9.32 -4.71
C ASN A 198 -1.19 8.45 -5.46
N SER A 199 0.10 8.67 -5.24
CA SER A 199 1.17 7.93 -5.92
C SER A 199 1.19 6.48 -5.43
N ASP A 200 1.14 5.55 -6.37
CA ASP A 200 1.27 4.11 -6.14
C ASP A 200 2.66 3.57 -6.54
N LEU A 201 3.50 4.45 -7.09
CA LEU A 201 4.86 4.20 -7.52
C LEU A 201 5.67 5.50 -7.57
N PHE A 202 6.95 5.42 -7.25
CA PHE A 202 7.96 6.43 -7.58
C PHE A 202 9.24 5.76 -8.06
N PHE A 203 10.12 6.54 -8.70
CA PHE A 203 11.47 6.11 -9.05
C PHE A 203 12.49 6.79 -8.16
N ILE A 204 13.54 6.06 -7.82
CA ILE A 204 14.62 6.50 -6.95
C ILE A 204 15.97 6.19 -7.59
N SER A 205 16.84 7.19 -7.60
CA SER A 205 18.25 7.03 -7.94
C SER A 205 19.12 7.26 -6.71
N SER A 206 20.21 6.51 -6.63
CA SER A 206 21.18 6.55 -5.53
C SER A 206 22.55 6.20 -6.09
N SER A 207 23.64 6.65 -5.45
CA SER A 207 25.00 6.39 -5.92
C SER A 207 25.88 5.73 -4.87
N ASN A 208 26.86 4.96 -5.35
CA ASN A 208 28.01 4.58 -4.57
C ASN A 208 29.12 5.60 -4.87
N HIS A 209 29.07 6.74 -4.18
CA HIS A 209 29.97 7.86 -4.44
C HIS A 209 29.99 8.23 -5.94
N GLU A 210 31.17 8.20 -6.56
CA GLU A 210 31.40 8.43 -8.00
C GLU A 210 31.74 7.14 -8.79
N THR A 211 31.56 5.96 -8.18
CA THR A 211 31.95 4.68 -8.80
C THR A 211 30.80 4.04 -9.57
N ASP A 212 29.59 4.03 -9.02
CA ASP A 212 28.39 3.51 -9.65
C ASP A 212 27.10 4.23 -9.22
N MET A 213 26.01 3.96 -9.94
CA MET A 213 24.67 4.45 -9.59
C MET A 213 23.60 3.38 -9.81
N ASP A 214 22.58 3.40 -8.95
CA ASP A 214 21.36 2.60 -9.05
C ASP A 214 20.16 3.49 -9.40
N ASN A 215 19.30 3.02 -10.31
CA ASN A 215 17.94 3.53 -10.48
C ASN A 215 16.96 2.37 -10.32
N ASN A 216 15.95 2.57 -9.48
CA ASN A 216 14.94 1.57 -9.23
C ASN A 216 13.58 2.22 -8.98
N HIS A 217 12.52 1.41 -9.00
CA HIS A 217 11.21 1.88 -8.55
C HIS A 217 10.95 1.41 -7.12
N ARG A 218 10.03 2.11 -6.44
CA ARG A 218 9.30 1.60 -5.27
C ARG A 218 7.82 1.73 -5.56
N GLY A 219 7.10 0.63 -5.41
CA GLY A 219 5.67 0.53 -5.70
C GLY A 219 4.92 -0.02 -4.50
N GLY A 220 3.63 0.28 -4.44
CA GLY A 220 2.76 -0.13 -3.34
C GLY A 220 1.31 0.27 -3.57
N PRO A 221 0.47 0.23 -2.51
CA PRO A 221 -0.83 0.86 -2.57
C PRO A 221 -0.69 2.40 -2.69
N PRO A 222 -1.65 3.11 -3.30
CA PRO A 222 -1.65 4.57 -3.33
C PRO A 222 -1.46 5.16 -1.93
N GLY A 223 -0.55 6.13 -1.82
CA GLY A 223 -0.27 6.82 -0.55
C GLY A 223 0.62 6.04 0.42
N PHE A 224 1.36 5.03 -0.06
CA PHE A 224 2.33 4.30 0.77
C PHE A 224 3.52 5.18 1.23
N VAL A 225 3.79 6.27 0.53
CA VAL A 225 4.72 7.31 0.97
C VAL A 225 3.98 8.28 1.88
N ARG A 226 4.53 8.51 3.07
CA ARG A 226 3.96 9.40 4.08
C ARG A 226 4.76 10.68 4.21
N ILE A 227 4.06 11.76 4.48
CA ILE A 227 4.65 13.06 4.78
C ILE A 227 4.75 13.15 6.30
N LEU A 228 5.96 13.18 6.84
CA LEU A 228 6.21 13.36 8.28
C LEU A 228 6.04 14.82 8.67
N SER A 229 6.56 15.71 7.83
CA SER A 229 6.54 17.15 8.03
C SER A 229 6.52 17.84 6.67
N ASN A 230 5.77 18.93 6.57
CA ASN A 230 5.71 19.79 5.38
C ASN A 230 5.54 21.25 5.83
N VAL A 231 6.52 21.73 6.59
CA VAL A 231 6.59 23.11 7.07
C VAL A 231 7.86 23.77 6.57
N GLN A 232 7.98 25.08 6.79
CA GLN A 232 9.20 25.81 6.46
C GLN A 232 10.39 25.17 7.19
N ASP A 233 11.49 24.93 6.47
CA ASP A 233 12.74 24.34 6.96
C ASP A 233 12.67 22.88 7.47
N ASP A 234 11.49 22.25 7.43
CA ASP A 234 11.33 20.82 7.72
C ASP A 234 10.29 20.20 6.77
N VAL A 235 10.81 19.64 5.67
CA VAL A 235 10.06 18.81 4.74
C VAL A 235 10.67 17.43 4.75
N SER A 236 9.92 16.46 5.25
CA SER A 236 10.39 15.09 5.37
C SER A 236 9.33 14.08 4.95
N LEU A 237 9.79 13.12 4.14
CA LEU A 237 8.99 12.00 3.65
C LEU A 237 9.50 10.71 4.27
N VAL A 238 8.64 9.70 4.35
CA VAL A 238 9.05 8.35 4.73
C VAL A 238 8.28 7.33 3.90
N TYR A 239 8.96 6.27 3.50
CA TYR A 239 8.31 5.11 2.90
C TYR A 239 8.77 3.81 3.55
N PRO A 240 7.87 2.83 3.70
CA PRO A 240 8.26 1.49 4.14
C PRO A 240 9.02 0.77 3.02
N GLU A 241 10.08 0.06 3.36
CA GLU A 241 10.80 -0.78 2.40
C GLU A 241 10.26 -2.21 2.46
N TYR A 242 9.69 -2.67 1.36
CA TYR A 242 9.06 -4.00 1.26
C TYR A 242 10.05 -5.11 0.91
N SER A 243 9.64 -6.35 1.16
CA SER A 243 10.49 -7.53 0.97
C SER A 243 10.81 -7.80 -0.51
N GLY A 244 12.05 -7.50 -0.89
CA GLY A 244 12.56 -7.63 -2.27
C GLY A 244 13.27 -8.96 -2.56
N ASN A 245 14.30 -8.87 -3.42
CA ASN A 245 15.24 -9.95 -3.76
C ASN A 245 16.50 -9.97 -2.88
N ARG A 246 16.52 -9.13 -1.82
CA ARG A 246 17.63 -9.01 -0.88
C ARG A 246 18.97 -8.62 -1.50
N LEU A 247 18.99 -8.00 -2.69
CA LEU A 247 20.24 -7.46 -3.27
C LEU A 247 20.63 -6.11 -2.64
N TYR A 248 19.65 -5.39 -2.09
CA TYR A 248 19.82 -4.12 -1.38
C TYR A 248 20.61 -2.99 -2.06
N GLN A 249 20.84 -3.04 -3.37
CA GLN A 249 21.65 -2.06 -4.12
C GLN A 249 21.30 -0.59 -3.82
N THR A 250 20.00 -0.23 -3.85
CA THR A 250 19.56 1.13 -3.48
C THR A 250 19.96 1.44 -2.04
N LEU A 251 19.64 0.56 -1.08
CA LEU A 251 19.91 0.79 0.34
C LEU A 251 21.41 0.78 0.65
N GLY A 252 22.19 -0.05 -0.05
CA GLY A 252 23.65 -0.07 0.03
C GLY A 252 24.23 1.27 -0.40
N ASN A 253 23.77 1.83 -1.52
CA ASN A 253 24.12 3.17 -1.95
C ASN A 253 23.74 4.22 -0.89
N LEU A 254 22.53 4.15 -0.33
CA LEU A 254 22.10 5.08 0.73
C LEU A 254 22.94 4.95 2.03
N ARG A 255 23.59 3.82 2.29
CA ARG A 255 24.49 3.67 3.45
C ARG A 255 25.81 4.40 3.26
N VAL A 256 26.37 4.38 2.06
CA VAL A 256 27.68 5.00 1.75
C VAL A 256 27.54 6.44 1.27
N THR A 257 26.44 6.76 0.59
CA THR A 257 26.06 8.08 0.11
C THR A 257 24.62 8.35 0.52
N PRO A 258 24.38 9.01 1.68
CA PRO A 258 23.04 9.21 2.24
C PRO A 258 22.25 10.31 1.52
N GLN A 259 22.11 10.18 0.21
CA GLN A 259 21.39 11.07 -0.69
C GLN A 259 20.61 10.25 -1.72
N ALA A 260 19.47 10.78 -2.15
CA ALA A 260 18.66 10.17 -3.20
C ALA A 260 17.94 11.21 -4.05
N GLY A 261 17.80 10.90 -5.34
CA GLY A 261 16.91 11.60 -6.25
C GLY A 261 15.62 10.80 -6.41
N LEU A 262 14.46 11.41 -6.20
CA LEU A 262 13.15 10.78 -6.36
C LEU A 262 12.35 11.50 -7.44
N VAL A 263 11.52 10.74 -8.16
CA VAL A 263 10.52 11.31 -9.07
C VAL A 263 9.19 10.60 -8.92
N PHE A 264 8.15 11.41 -8.73
CA PHE A 264 6.76 10.99 -8.60
C PHE A 264 6.00 11.43 -9.85
N PRO A 265 5.74 10.53 -10.80
CA PRO A 265 4.95 10.84 -11.99
C PRO A 265 3.44 10.69 -11.74
N ASP A 266 2.64 11.67 -12.14
CA ASP A 266 1.20 11.54 -12.29
C ASP A 266 0.85 11.04 -13.69
N PHE A 267 0.54 9.75 -13.79
CA PHE A 267 0.17 9.12 -15.06
C PHE A 267 -1.15 9.67 -15.64
N THR A 268 -2.01 10.31 -14.85
CA THR A 268 -3.30 10.82 -15.32
C THR A 268 -3.17 12.23 -15.88
N SER A 269 -2.54 13.13 -15.11
CA SER A 269 -2.45 14.55 -15.48
C SER A 269 -1.18 14.91 -16.25
N GLY A 270 -0.13 14.10 -16.16
CA GLY A 270 1.21 14.45 -16.67
C GLY A 270 2.03 15.32 -15.72
N ASN A 271 1.49 15.67 -14.55
CA ASN A 271 2.24 16.38 -13.52
C ASN A 271 3.38 15.50 -13.00
N VAL A 272 4.46 16.14 -12.54
CA VAL A 272 5.62 15.44 -12.01
C VAL A 272 6.25 16.22 -10.87
N LEU A 273 6.60 15.51 -9.81
CA LEU A 273 7.35 16.04 -8.67
C LEU A 273 8.73 15.38 -8.64
N TYR A 274 9.76 16.20 -8.81
CA TYR A 274 11.15 15.84 -8.62
C TYR A 274 11.59 16.23 -7.22
N ILE A 275 12.30 15.35 -6.52
CA ILE A 275 12.83 15.59 -5.18
C ILE A 275 14.30 15.15 -5.15
N SER A 276 15.14 15.95 -4.48
CA SER A 276 16.46 15.53 -4.04
C SER A 276 16.55 15.73 -2.54
N GLY A 277 17.13 14.78 -1.82
CA GLY A 277 17.20 14.86 -0.37
C GLY A 277 18.14 13.88 0.28
N LYS A 278 18.39 14.12 1.57
CA LYS A 278 19.18 13.25 2.45
C LYS A 278 18.38 12.07 2.92
N THR A 279 19.03 10.92 3.05
CA THR A 279 18.36 9.67 3.41
C THR A 279 18.81 9.15 4.77
N GLU A 280 17.87 8.53 5.48
CA GLU A 280 18.12 7.82 6.73
C GLU A 280 17.41 6.45 6.68
N ILE A 281 18.19 5.39 6.86
CA ILE A 281 17.65 4.01 6.89
C ILE A 281 17.29 3.66 8.33
N LEU A 282 16.00 3.42 8.55
CA LEU A 282 15.44 3.05 9.84
C LEU A 282 15.22 1.54 9.87
N VAL A 283 15.73 0.85 10.89
CA VAL A 283 15.66 -0.61 11.02
C VAL A 283 15.06 -1.02 12.36
N GLY A 284 14.24 -2.06 12.36
CA GLY A 284 13.61 -2.63 13.56
C GLY A 284 12.75 -1.60 14.27
N GLN A 285 13.04 -1.38 15.56
CA GLN A 285 12.24 -0.49 16.41
C GLN A 285 12.15 0.93 15.86
N ALA A 286 13.27 1.48 15.34
CA ALA A 286 13.28 2.84 14.77
C ALA A 286 12.30 3.00 13.59
N ALA A 287 12.12 1.95 12.78
CA ALA A 287 11.12 1.95 11.71
C ALA A 287 9.70 1.76 12.26
N THR A 288 9.53 0.90 13.27
CA THR A 288 8.23 0.61 13.89
C THR A 288 7.66 1.80 14.65
N ASP A 289 8.53 2.57 15.32
CA ASP A 289 8.16 3.79 16.04
C ASP A 289 7.62 4.87 15.11
N LEU A 290 8.04 4.86 13.83
CA LEU A 290 7.65 5.85 12.84
C LEU A 290 6.47 5.38 11.97
N ILE A 291 6.57 4.17 11.40
CA ILE A 291 5.53 3.54 10.60
C ILE A 291 5.10 2.26 11.31
N ALA A 292 3.82 2.18 11.67
CA ALA A 292 3.29 1.02 12.36
C ALA A 292 3.56 -0.26 11.58
N ARG A 293 4.03 -1.30 12.29
CA ARG A 293 4.27 -2.66 11.74
C ARG A 293 5.27 -2.68 10.58
N THR A 294 6.29 -1.83 10.65
CA THR A 294 7.38 -1.76 9.67
C THR A 294 8.72 -2.01 10.33
N ASN A 295 9.50 -2.94 9.78
CA ASN A 295 10.83 -3.31 10.26
C ASN A 295 11.97 -2.64 9.45
N LEU A 296 11.67 -2.04 8.30
CA LEU A 296 12.62 -1.33 7.46
C LEU A 296 11.89 -0.17 6.77
N ALA A 297 12.37 1.05 6.97
CA ALA A 297 11.84 2.24 6.35
C ALA A 297 12.98 3.17 5.93
N VAL A 298 12.72 4.03 4.94
CA VAL A 298 13.65 5.08 4.55
C VAL A 298 12.97 6.41 4.74
N LYS A 299 13.60 7.27 5.54
CA LYS A 299 13.21 8.66 5.71
C LYS A 299 14.04 9.51 4.75
N ILE A 300 13.39 10.48 4.11
CA ILE A 300 13.99 11.44 3.18
C ILE A 300 13.75 12.84 3.75
N THR A 301 14.82 13.56 4.07
CA THR A 301 14.76 15.00 4.33
C THR A 301 14.96 15.73 3.01
N VAL A 302 13.93 16.42 2.53
CA VAL A 302 13.92 17.06 1.22
C VAL A 302 14.80 18.30 1.25
N GLU A 303 15.80 18.36 0.38
CA GLU A 303 16.71 19.51 0.25
C GLU A 303 16.38 20.37 -0.97
N ALA A 304 15.82 19.78 -2.01
CA ALA A 304 15.34 20.48 -3.20
C ALA A 304 14.14 19.75 -3.80
N ALA A 305 13.20 20.50 -4.34
CA ALA A 305 12.05 19.96 -5.06
C ALA A 305 11.73 20.78 -6.31
N ARG A 306 11.12 20.15 -7.30
CA ARG A 306 10.53 20.83 -8.47
C ARG A 306 9.19 20.19 -8.79
N PHE A 307 8.12 20.94 -8.67
CA PHE A 307 6.78 20.51 -9.07
C PHE A 307 6.41 21.15 -10.40
N VAL A 308 6.18 20.32 -11.41
CA VAL A 308 5.89 20.75 -12.78
C VAL A 308 4.55 20.16 -13.19
N SER A 309 3.65 21.02 -13.69
CA SER A 309 2.39 20.55 -14.28
C SER A 309 2.59 20.18 -15.74
N ASP A 310 1.94 19.10 -16.18
CA ASP A 310 1.98 18.59 -17.56
C ASP A 310 3.40 18.51 -18.17
N GLY A 311 4.37 18.03 -17.37
CA GLY A 311 5.77 17.90 -17.78
C GLY A 311 6.13 16.57 -18.45
N LEU A 312 5.29 15.54 -18.28
CA LEU A 312 5.56 14.20 -18.82
C LEU A 312 5.02 14.05 -20.24
N ALA A 313 5.85 13.50 -21.13
CA ALA A 313 5.50 13.18 -22.52
C ALA A 313 4.62 11.92 -22.67
N PHE A 314 3.93 11.52 -21.61
CA PHE A 314 3.07 10.34 -21.61
C PHE A 314 1.92 10.46 -20.61
N ARG A 315 0.94 9.56 -20.78
CA ARG A 315 -0.14 9.27 -19.84
C ARG A 315 -0.22 7.78 -19.57
N GLY A 316 -0.96 7.39 -18.55
CA GLY A 316 -1.16 6.01 -18.18
C GLY A 316 -2.59 5.74 -17.72
N HIS A 317 -3.21 4.71 -18.28
CA HIS A 317 -4.47 4.18 -17.77
C HIS A 317 -4.19 3.10 -16.73
N GLN A 318 -4.80 3.23 -15.55
CA GLN A 318 -4.64 2.28 -14.46
C GLN A 318 -5.16 0.89 -14.86
N GLY A 319 -4.32 -0.12 -14.69
CA GLY A 319 -4.67 -1.53 -14.82
C GLY A 319 -4.69 -2.22 -13.46
N GLU A 320 -4.45 -3.54 -13.48
CA GLU A 320 -4.45 -4.38 -12.28
C GLU A 320 -3.33 -4.01 -11.29
N PHE A 321 -3.69 -3.87 -10.02
CA PHE A 321 -2.73 -3.78 -8.93
C PHE A 321 -1.85 -5.03 -8.84
N SER A 322 -0.63 -4.87 -8.32
CA SER A 322 0.26 -6.00 -8.08
C SER A 322 -0.38 -6.95 -7.04
N PRO A 323 -0.38 -8.27 -7.28
CA PRO A 323 -0.84 -9.22 -6.26
C PRO A 323 0.08 -9.26 -5.03
N TYR A 324 1.28 -8.67 -5.15
CA TYR A 324 2.26 -8.55 -4.07
C TYR A 324 2.11 -7.26 -3.25
N ASN A 325 1.16 -6.38 -3.57
CA ASN A 325 1.00 -5.14 -2.81
C ASN A 325 0.71 -5.43 -1.34
N PRO A 326 1.48 -4.81 -0.42
CA PRO A 326 1.20 -4.94 1.00
C PRO A 326 -0.03 -4.11 1.39
N PRO A 327 -0.59 -4.38 2.58
CA PRO A 327 -1.54 -3.48 3.22
C PRO A 327 -0.93 -2.07 3.39
N VAL A 328 -1.80 -1.06 3.38
CA VAL A 328 -1.40 0.33 3.61
C VAL A 328 -0.86 0.47 5.04
N ARG A 329 0.36 0.99 5.17
CA ARG A 329 0.97 1.27 6.47
C ARG A 329 0.87 2.76 6.78
N HIS A 330 0.54 3.08 8.02
CA HIS A 330 0.28 4.43 8.50
C HIS A 330 1.36 4.86 9.48
N LEU A 331 1.59 6.17 9.58
CA LEU A 331 2.44 6.71 10.64
C LEU A 331 1.84 6.37 12.01
N THR A 332 2.69 6.17 13.02
CA THR A 332 2.23 5.96 14.40
C THR A 332 1.43 7.16 14.92
N ILE A 333 1.81 8.38 14.51
CA ILE A 333 1.12 9.63 14.83
C ILE A 333 -0.23 9.79 14.12
N GLU A 334 -0.46 9.10 12.99
CA GLU A 334 -1.77 9.08 12.32
C GLU A 334 -2.78 8.23 13.10
N LYS A 335 -2.32 7.38 14.04
CA LYS A 335 -3.17 6.54 14.85
C LYS A 335 -3.53 7.22 16.17
N SER A 336 -4.82 7.46 16.35
CA SER A 336 -5.44 7.56 17.68
C SER A 336 -5.19 6.26 18.45
N LYS A 337 -4.35 6.36 19.48
CA LYS A 337 -4.20 5.52 20.68
C LYS A 337 -4.90 4.16 20.67
N GLY A 338 -4.10 3.11 20.46
CA GLY A 338 -4.42 1.74 20.85
C GLY A 338 -3.12 1.02 21.18
N THR A 339 -2.66 1.16 22.42
CA THR A 339 -1.39 0.56 22.88
C THR A 339 -1.55 -0.96 22.95
N ILE A 340 -1.05 -1.67 21.93
CA ILE A 340 -0.89 -3.13 22.02
C ILE A 340 0.39 -3.38 22.83
N GLY A 341 0.21 -3.64 24.12
CA GLY A 341 1.32 -4.05 24.99
C GLY A 341 1.88 -5.41 24.59
N GLU A 342 3.18 -5.61 24.76
CA GLU A 342 3.79 -6.94 24.73
C GLU A 342 3.28 -7.76 25.93
N VAL A 343 2.21 -8.53 25.74
CA VAL A 343 1.82 -9.56 26.70
C VAL A 343 2.48 -10.87 26.27
N LYS A 344 3.53 -11.28 26.98
CA LYS A 344 4.09 -12.63 26.87
C LYS A 344 3.19 -13.60 27.66
N GLN A 345 2.79 -14.69 26.98
CA GLN A 345 2.15 -15.92 27.51
C GLN A 345 0.61 -16.01 27.57
N ILE A 346 -0.13 -15.34 26.70
CA ILE A 346 -1.58 -15.59 26.55
C ILE A 346 -1.88 -15.99 25.10
N ALA A 347 -2.63 -17.05 24.91
CA ALA A 347 -3.03 -17.56 23.61
C ALA A 347 -4.55 -17.74 23.53
N ALA A 348 -5.05 -17.97 22.32
CA ALA A 348 -6.43 -18.27 22.05
C ALA A 348 -6.49 -19.54 21.19
N ARG A 349 -7.16 -20.57 21.70
CA ARG A 349 -7.40 -21.82 20.99
C ARG A 349 -8.73 -21.77 20.26
N LEU A 350 -8.73 -22.08 18.96
CA LEU A 350 -9.94 -22.24 18.18
C LEU A 350 -10.64 -23.54 18.59
N ILE A 351 -11.86 -23.45 19.11
CA ILE A 351 -12.61 -24.61 19.61
C ILE A 351 -13.82 -24.97 18.76
N ASP A 352 -14.38 -24.00 18.02
CA ASP A 352 -15.58 -24.22 17.20
C ASP A 352 -15.60 -23.31 15.97
N ARG A 353 -16.24 -23.79 14.90
CA ARG A 353 -16.44 -23.06 13.65
C ARG A 353 -17.80 -23.39 13.05
N GLU A 354 -18.63 -22.36 12.92
CA GLU A 354 -19.94 -22.43 12.28
C GLU A 354 -19.93 -21.61 10.99
N ILE A 355 -20.11 -22.26 9.83
CA ILE A 355 -20.17 -21.59 8.54
C ILE A 355 -21.57 -21.01 8.34
N ILE A 356 -21.67 -19.69 8.28
CA ILE A 356 -22.95 -18.97 8.08
C ILE A 356 -23.21 -18.78 6.59
N SER A 357 -22.19 -18.38 5.82
CA SER A 357 -22.24 -18.27 4.36
C SER A 357 -20.92 -18.72 3.74
N PRO A 358 -20.81 -18.89 2.41
CA PRO A 358 -19.54 -19.20 1.75
C PRO A 358 -18.41 -18.19 2.07
N THR A 359 -18.76 -16.98 2.51
CA THR A 359 -17.80 -15.94 2.85
C THR A 359 -17.83 -15.49 4.31
N ILE A 360 -18.73 -16.01 5.15
CA ILE A 360 -18.86 -15.59 6.55
C ILE A 360 -18.96 -16.81 7.46
N ALA A 361 -18.19 -16.81 8.55
CA ALA A 361 -18.27 -17.84 9.56
C ALA A 361 -18.09 -17.25 10.95
N ARG A 362 -18.68 -17.93 11.93
CA ARG A 362 -18.52 -17.66 13.35
C ARG A 362 -17.47 -18.62 13.90
N PHE A 363 -16.49 -18.06 14.60
CA PHE A 363 -15.39 -18.78 15.21
C PHE A 363 -15.44 -18.58 16.71
N ARG A 364 -15.40 -19.67 17.47
CA ARG A 364 -15.33 -19.61 18.93
C ARG A 364 -13.91 -19.94 19.38
N PHE A 365 -13.35 -19.05 20.17
CA PHE A 365 -12.03 -19.20 20.76
C PHE A 365 -12.13 -19.33 22.28
N GLN A 366 -11.18 -20.06 22.84
CA GLN A 366 -10.94 -20.15 24.28
C GLN A 366 -9.58 -19.55 24.60
N ILE A 367 -9.53 -18.60 25.52
CA ILE A 367 -8.27 -18.08 26.04
C ILE A 367 -7.54 -19.18 26.81
N THR A 368 -6.28 -19.41 26.46
CA THR A 368 -5.38 -20.38 27.08
C THR A 368 -4.21 -19.64 27.75
N GLY A 369 -3.79 -20.09 28.94
CA GLY A 369 -2.76 -19.44 29.76
C GLY A 369 -3.29 -18.86 31.08
N PRO A 370 -2.49 -18.09 31.84
CA PRO A 370 -2.91 -17.44 33.09
C PRO A 370 -3.91 -16.31 32.81
N ALA A 371 -5.15 -16.67 32.45
CA ALA A 371 -6.22 -15.76 32.05
C ALA A 371 -6.89 -15.01 33.22
N ARG A 372 -6.29 -15.02 34.43
CA ARG A 372 -6.87 -14.34 35.60
C ARG A 372 -6.92 -12.84 35.35
N GLY A 373 -8.14 -12.30 35.25
CA GLY A 373 -8.39 -10.86 35.17
C GLY A 373 -8.51 -10.28 33.77
N ILE A 374 -8.48 -11.09 32.71
CA ILE A 374 -8.78 -10.57 31.36
C ILE A 374 -10.29 -10.30 31.27
N GLN A 375 -10.63 -9.04 31.10
CA GLN A 375 -12.00 -8.59 30.85
C GLN A 375 -12.02 -7.74 29.59
N TRP A 376 -13.10 -7.84 28.84
CA TRP A 376 -13.38 -6.96 27.70
C TRP A 376 -14.83 -6.51 27.76
N LYS A 377 -15.08 -5.31 27.23
CA LYS A 377 -16.41 -4.72 27.15
C LYS A 377 -17.06 -5.02 25.79
N PRO A 378 -18.40 -5.10 25.71
CA PRO A 378 -19.12 -5.11 24.43
C PRO A 378 -18.63 -4.00 23.51
N GLY A 379 -18.34 -4.31 22.25
CA GLY A 379 -17.78 -3.35 21.27
C GLY A 379 -16.26 -3.41 21.11
N GLN A 380 -15.51 -4.02 22.03
CA GLN A 380 -14.06 -4.17 21.87
C GLN A 380 -13.69 -5.23 20.82
N TYR A 381 -12.51 -5.06 20.22
CA TYR A 381 -11.85 -6.05 19.37
C TYR A 381 -10.79 -6.84 20.15
N VAL A 382 -10.47 -8.02 19.63
CA VAL A 382 -9.32 -8.85 20.04
C VAL A 382 -8.25 -8.82 18.95
N ALA A 383 -6.98 -8.72 19.35
CA ALA A 383 -5.82 -8.83 18.47
C ALA A 383 -5.19 -10.22 18.56
N LEU A 384 -5.14 -10.95 17.44
CA LEU A 384 -4.61 -12.31 17.33
C LEU A 384 -3.48 -12.37 16.31
N SER A 385 -2.36 -13.01 16.66
CA SER A 385 -1.21 -13.19 15.78
C SER A 385 -1.19 -14.61 15.23
N PHE A 386 -1.21 -14.75 13.91
CA PHE A 386 -1.14 -16.03 13.20
C PHE A 386 0.25 -16.28 12.59
N GLN A 387 1.26 -15.52 13.04
CA GLN A 387 2.60 -15.56 12.47
C GLN A 387 3.20 -16.96 12.61
N ASP A 388 3.16 -17.56 13.79
CA ASP A 388 3.75 -18.88 14.04
C ASP A 388 3.10 -20.01 13.20
N GLU A 389 1.87 -19.81 12.73
CA GLU A 389 1.13 -20.77 11.91
C GLU A 389 1.32 -20.57 10.41
N LEU A 390 1.51 -19.33 9.96
CA LEU A 390 1.45 -18.95 8.54
C LEU A 390 2.77 -18.42 7.97
N ASP A 391 3.67 -17.94 8.82
CA ASP A 391 4.97 -17.43 8.43
C ASP A 391 5.91 -18.60 8.14
N ILE A 392 6.13 -18.86 6.85
CA ILE A 392 7.07 -19.87 6.36
C ILE A 392 8.49 -19.31 6.21
N GLY A 393 8.74 -18.11 6.72
CA GLY A 393 9.97 -17.37 6.53
C GLY A 393 10.03 -16.68 5.18
N TYR A 394 11.24 -16.25 4.80
CA TYR A 394 11.44 -15.51 3.57
C TYR A 394 11.28 -16.39 2.34
N SER A 395 10.42 -15.94 1.43
CA SER A 395 10.46 -16.33 0.03
C SER A 395 10.67 -15.10 -0.85
N HIS A 396 11.47 -15.24 -1.90
CA HIS A 396 11.61 -14.17 -2.87
C HIS A 396 10.33 -13.96 -3.71
N MET A 397 9.64 -15.02 -4.13
CA MET A 397 8.37 -14.97 -4.86
C MET A 397 7.47 -16.09 -4.34
N ARG A 398 6.15 -15.88 -4.36
CA ARG A 398 5.18 -16.88 -3.92
C ARG A 398 3.94 -16.77 -4.80
N ASP A 399 4.05 -17.20 -6.05
CA ASP A 399 3.00 -17.00 -7.04
C ASP A 399 1.70 -17.76 -6.70
N ASP A 400 1.81 -18.82 -5.89
CA ASP A 400 0.69 -19.57 -5.32
C ASP A 400 -0.05 -18.83 -4.20
N ASP A 401 0.63 -17.98 -3.43
CA ASP A 401 0.05 -17.15 -2.37
C ASP A 401 0.82 -15.82 -2.16
N PRO A 402 0.72 -14.88 -3.11
CA PRO A 402 1.59 -13.69 -3.15
C PRO A 402 1.30 -12.71 -2.00
N ARG A 403 0.09 -12.76 -1.43
CA ARG A 403 -0.35 -11.87 -0.35
C ARG A 403 0.33 -12.18 0.97
N SER A 404 0.73 -13.43 1.21
CA SER A 404 1.40 -13.83 2.45
C SER A 404 2.80 -13.25 2.62
N LEU A 405 3.47 -12.85 1.53
CA LEU A 405 4.88 -12.47 1.55
C LEU A 405 5.15 -11.19 2.37
N ASN A 406 4.18 -10.28 2.44
CA ASN A 406 4.28 -9.02 3.18
C ASN A 406 3.24 -8.89 4.30
N ASP A 407 2.57 -9.99 4.64
CA ASP A 407 1.55 -10.02 5.69
C ASP A 407 2.23 -10.10 7.06
N ASP A 408 1.72 -9.36 8.04
CA ASP A 408 2.17 -9.44 9.44
C ASP A 408 1.45 -10.57 10.21
N PHE A 409 0.46 -11.19 9.57
CA PHE A 409 -0.44 -12.21 10.12
C PHE A 409 -1.12 -11.78 11.42
N LEU A 410 -1.14 -10.49 11.75
CA LEU A 410 -1.80 -9.92 12.91
C LEU A 410 -3.16 -9.41 12.46
N ARG A 411 -4.22 -9.85 13.13
CA ARG A 411 -5.58 -9.40 12.84
C ARG A 411 -6.29 -8.94 14.09
N THR A 412 -7.06 -7.88 13.94
CA THR A 412 -8.00 -7.38 14.94
C THR A 412 -9.41 -7.72 14.49
N PHE A 413 -10.19 -8.34 15.37
CA PHE A 413 -11.58 -8.71 15.10
C PHE A 413 -12.45 -8.24 16.26
N THR A 414 -13.56 -7.55 15.96
CA THR A 414 -14.56 -7.20 16.97
C THR A 414 -15.10 -8.46 17.62
N VAL A 415 -15.15 -8.47 18.95
CA VAL A 415 -15.70 -9.59 19.72
C VAL A 415 -17.22 -9.55 19.63
N SER A 416 -17.80 -10.57 18.97
CA SER A 416 -19.25 -10.60 18.69
C SER A 416 -20.09 -11.24 19.81
N SER A 417 -19.46 -11.74 20.87
CA SER A 417 -20.11 -12.34 22.04
C SER A 417 -19.87 -11.54 23.31
N ARG A 418 -20.80 -11.60 24.26
CA ARG A 418 -20.55 -11.08 25.61
C ARG A 418 -19.69 -12.03 26.42
N GLN A 419 -18.88 -11.48 27.33
CA GLN A 419 -18.03 -12.28 28.21
C GLN A 419 -18.83 -13.17 29.18
N ASP A 420 -19.98 -12.69 29.68
CA ASP A 420 -20.87 -13.42 30.59
C ASP A 420 -21.73 -14.48 29.88
N SER A 421 -21.96 -14.33 28.57
CA SER A 421 -22.83 -15.20 27.77
C SER A 421 -22.27 -16.61 27.50
N LEU A 422 -20.97 -16.85 27.74
CA LEU A 422 -20.28 -18.10 27.37
C LEU A 422 -19.61 -18.79 28.57
N ASP A 423 -20.40 -19.06 29.62
CA ASP A 423 -19.98 -19.77 30.85
C ASP A 423 -18.80 -19.12 31.62
N GLY A 424 -18.38 -17.90 31.28
CA GLY A 424 -17.31 -17.17 31.99
C GLY A 424 -15.91 -17.79 31.89
N ARG A 425 -15.67 -18.81 31.05
CA ARG A 425 -14.39 -19.54 30.96
C ARG A 425 -13.38 -18.94 29.98
N GLY A 426 -13.41 -17.61 29.79
CA GLY A 426 -12.57 -16.94 28.79
C GLY A 426 -12.90 -17.33 27.35
N LEU A 427 -14.17 -17.64 27.07
CA LEU A 427 -14.66 -17.92 25.73
C LEU A 427 -15.09 -16.63 25.04
N PHE A 428 -14.81 -16.52 23.75
CA PHE A 428 -15.30 -15.43 22.91
C PHE A 428 -15.57 -15.90 21.48
N GLU A 429 -16.55 -15.27 20.84
CA GLU A 429 -16.90 -15.51 19.44
C GLU A 429 -16.47 -14.33 18.56
N LEU A 430 -16.02 -14.65 17.35
CA LEU A 430 -15.72 -13.71 16.29
C LEU A 430 -16.54 -14.08 15.06
N MET A 431 -17.17 -13.09 14.42
CA MET A 431 -17.73 -13.28 13.08
C MET A 431 -16.75 -12.71 12.05
N ILE A 432 -16.25 -13.58 11.18
CA ILE A 432 -15.15 -13.26 10.27
C ILE A 432 -15.59 -13.47 8.84
N ARG A 433 -15.29 -12.48 7.99
CA ARG A 433 -15.41 -12.60 6.54
C ARG A 433 -14.13 -13.21 5.97
N LYS A 434 -14.30 -14.15 5.04
CA LYS A 434 -13.22 -14.74 4.25
C LYS A 434 -12.62 -13.72 3.29
N LEU A 435 -11.60 -13.00 3.77
CA LEU A 435 -10.85 -11.96 3.07
C LEU A 435 -9.38 -11.94 3.55
N GLY A 436 -8.45 -12.38 2.70
CA GLY A 436 -7.02 -12.43 2.99
C GLY A 436 -6.53 -13.78 3.54
N VAL A 437 -5.23 -13.85 3.88
CA VAL A 437 -4.53 -15.11 4.20
C VAL A 437 -5.01 -15.71 5.53
N VAL A 438 -5.07 -14.90 6.59
CA VAL A 438 -5.49 -15.36 7.93
C VAL A 438 -6.92 -15.91 7.93
N SER A 439 -7.87 -15.17 7.34
CA SER A 439 -9.27 -15.60 7.32
C SER A 439 -9.46 -16.82 6.40
N ASP A 440 -8.75 -16.93 5.27
CA ASP A 440 -8.79 -18.15 4.44
C ASP A 440 -8.24 -19.37 5.20
N HIS A 441 -7.16 -19.21 5.97
CA HIS A 441 -6.64 -20.26 6.84
C HIS A 441 -7.67 -20.71 7.89
N LEU A 442 -8.31 -19.77 8.60
CA LEU A 442 -9.37 -20.08 9.58
C LEU A 442 -10.53 -20.88 8.96
N PHE A 443 -10.92 -20.57 7.73
CA PHE A 443 -11.97 -21.32 7.02
C PHE A 443 -11.54 -22.74 6.62
N LYS A 444 -10.23 -23.01 6.50
CA LYS A 444 -9.68 -24.30 6.07
C LYS A 444 -9.19 -25.18 7.21
N VAL A 445 -8.78 -24.59 8.34
CA VAL A 445 -8.15 -25.32 9.44
C VAL A 445 -9.05 -26.44 9.98
N ASN A 446 -8.45 -27.58 10.33
CA ASN A 446 -9.16 -28.69 10.94
C ASN A 446 -9.26 -28.44 12.45
N LEU A 447 -10.47 -28.37 13.01
CA LEU A 447 -10.66 -28.13 14.45
C LEU A 447 -9.94 -29.16 15.34
N ARG A 448 -9.73 -30.39 14.86
CA ARG A 448 -9.00 -31.44 15.58
C ARG A 448 -7.49 -31.16 15.69
N SER A 449 -6.95 -30.24 14.91
CA SER A 449 -5.54 -29.83 15.02
C SER A 449 -5.27 -29.03 16.30
N GLY A 450 -6.32 -28.45 16.91
CA GLY A 450 -6.18 -27.65 18.12
C GLY A 450 -5.45 -26.32 17.89
N LEU A 451 -5.69 -25.66 16.75
CA LEU A 451 -5.11 -24.36 16.40
C LEU A 451 -5.14 -23.41 17.61
N GLU A 452 -3.96 -22.96 18.02
CA GLU A 452 -3.75 -22.09 19.17
C GLU A 452 -2.82 -20.96 18.75
N VAL A 453 -3.28 -19.72 18.89
CA VAL A 453 -2.59 -18.54 18.36
C VAL A 453 -2.32 -17.52 19.48
N PRO A 454 -1.19 -16.81 19.47
CA PRO A 454 -0.93 -15.76 20.45
C PRO A 454 -2.01 -14.67 20.47
N LEU A 455 -2.51 -14.38 21.67
CA LEU A 455 -3.46 -13.29 21.94
C LEU A 455 -2.67 -12.06 22.40
N ARG A 456 -2.76 -10.97 21.63
CA ARG A 456 -2.03 -9.72 21.90
C ARG A 456 -2.79 -8.78 22.84
N GLY A 457 -4.11 -8.91 22.91
CA GLY A 457 -4.95 -8.17 23.85
C GLY A 457 -6.32 -7.85 23.29
N PHE A 458 -7.13 -7.18 24.11
CA PHE A 458 -8.40 -6.57 23.72
C PHE A 458 -8.24 -5.05 23.70
N GLY A 459 -8.89 -4.39 22.75
CA GLY A 459 -8.82 -2.94 22.57
C GLY A 459 -10.05 -2.40 21.88
N GLY A 460 -10.12 -1.08 21.72
CA GLY A 460 -11.27 -0.40 21.13
C GLY A 460 -11.99 0.49 22.14
N GLU A 461 -12.48 1.61 21.61
CA GLU A 461 -13.19 2.67 22.36
C GLU A 461 -14.62 2.88 21.81
N PHE A 462 -15.04 2.05 20.85
CA PHE A 462 -16.38 2.12 20.27
C PHE A 462 -17.35 1.30 21.11
N PHE A 463 -18.13 2.00 21.93
CA PHE A 463 -19.14 1.41 22.82
C PHE A 463 -20.51 1.89 22.38
N VAL A 464 -21.44 0.95 22.15
CA VAL A 464 -22.84 1.29 21.94
C VAL A 464 -23.49 1.45 23.31
N GLU A 465 -23.94 2.65 23.60
CA GLU A 465 -24.61 3.01 24.85
C GLU A 465 -26.01 3.56 24.56
N GLN A 466 -26.93 3.34 25.49
CA GLN A 466 -28.29 3.86 25.44
C GLN A 466 -28.70 4.28 26.84
N ASP A 467 -28.87 5.59 27.04
CA ASP A 467 -29.29 6.15 28.31
C ASP A 467 -30.79 5.91 28.58
N GLU A 468 -31.21 6.10 29.83
CA GLU A 468 -32.61 5.90 30.21
C GLU A 468 -33.53 6.90 29.48
N GLY A 469 -34.46 6.37 28.67
CA GLY A 469 -35.36 7.20 27.86
C GLY A 469 -34.84 7.50 26.46
N GLU A 470 -33.57 7.24 26.18
CA GLU A 470 -32.92 7.59 24.92
C GLU A 470 -33.29 6.61 23.79
N SER A 471 -33.52 7.17 22.61
CA SER A 471 -33.59 6.42 21.35
C SER A 471 -32.28 6.54 20.60
N VAL A 472 -31.72 5.41 20.18
CA VAL A 472 -30.42 5.35 19.48
C VAL A 472 -30.57 4.65 18.14
N ALA A 473 -29.76 5.05 17.17
CA ALA A 473 -29.72 4.42 15.85
C ALA A 473 -28.36 3.76 15.60
N PHE A 474 -28.39 2.58 14.99
CA PHE A 474 -27.18 1.86 14.57
C PHE A 474 -27.25 1.60 13.06
N VAL A 475 -26.20 1.96 12.33
CA VAL A 475 -26.08 1.69 10.89
C VAL A 475 -24.96 0.69 10.67
N ALA A 476 -25.34 -0.51 10.22
CA ALA A 476 -24.43 -1.63 9.98
C ALA A 476 -24.26 -1.91 8.48
N GLY A 477 -23.03 -2.17 8.05
CA GLY A 477 -22.72 -2.69 6.71
C GLY A 477 -22.12 -4.09 6.79
N GLY A 478 -22.82 -5.13 6.32
CA GLY A 478 -22.33 -6.51 6.38
C GLY A 478 -22.01 -6.94 7.81
N LEU A 479 -20.73 -7.27 8.08
CA LEU A 479 -20.26 -7.65 9.42
C LEU A 479 -20.12 -6.46 10.40
N GLY A 480 -20.42 -5.23 9.99
CA GLY A 480 -20.46 -4.09 10.88
C GLY A 480 -21.52 -4.15 11.98
N ILE A 481 -22.38 -5.18 11.97
CA ILE A 481 -23.26 -5.47 13.10
C ILE A 481 -22.50 -5.96 14.36
N THR A 482 -21.29 -6.50 14.18
CA THR A 482 -20.56 -7.22 15.23
C THR A 482 -20.32 -6.45 16.53
N PRO A 483 -20.07 -5.12 16.55
CA PRO A 483 -19.94 -4.39 17.81
C PRO A 483 -21.28 -4.25 18.57
N LEU A 484 -22.41 -4.28 17.86
CA LEU A 484 -23.74 -4.13 18.46
C LEU A 484 -24.20 -5.42 19.15
N LEU A 485 -23.88 -6.59 18.58
CA LEU A 485 -24.36 -7.90 19.06
C LEU A 485 -24.12 -8.16 20.55
N PRO A 486 -22.91 -7.96 21.11
CA PRO A 486 -22.70 -8.16 22.53
C PRO A 486 -23.46 -7.14 23.38
N THR A 487 -23.82 -5.97 22.85
CA THR A 487 -24.55 -4.95 23.61
C THR A 487 -26.06 -5.19 23.64
N LEU A 488 -26.62 -5.90 22.65
CA LEU A 488 -28.09 -6.08 22.51
C LEU A 488 -28.84 -6.45 23.80
N PRO A 489 -28.34 -7.32 24.69
CA PRO A 489 -29.04 -7.64 25.95
C PRO A 489 -29.17 -6.47 26.93
N ASP A 490 -28.32 -5.46 26.83
CA ASP A 490 -28.32 -4.28 27.70
C ASP A 490 -29.22 -3.15 27.15
N LEU A 491 -29.72 -3.28 25.91
CA LEU A 491 -30.49 -2.24 25.22
C LEU A 491 -32.01 -2.50 25.31
N ASP A 492 -32.80 -1.43 25.42
CA ASP A 492 -34.22 -1.47 25.11
C ASP A 492 -34.40 -1.45 23.59
N LEU A 493 -34.61 -2.65 23.02
CA LEU A 493 -34.78 -2.83 21.58
C LEU A 493 -35.94 -2.01 21.00
N ARG A 494 -36.94 -1.60 21.79
CA ARG A 494 -38.04 -0.75 21.29
C ARG A 494 -37.58 0.67 20.95
N ARG A 495 -36.46 1.10 21.53
CA ARG A 495 -35.81 2.40 21.32
C ARG A 495 -34.51 2.28 20.52
N LEU A 496 -34.24 1.11 19.96
CA LEU A 496 -33.14 0.89 19.02
C LEU A 496 -33.69 0.97 17.59
N HIS A 497 -33.03 1.75 16.75
CA HIS A 497 -33.31 1.84 15.32
C HIS A 497 -32.13 1.27 14.53
N LEU A 498 -32.21 -0.01 14.16
CA LEU A 498 -31.17 -0.67 13.38
C LEU A 498 -31.43 -0.52 11.88
N PHE A 499 -30.46 0.03 11.16
CA PHE A 499 -30.40 0.06 9.71
C PHE A 499 -29.26 -0.84 9.24
N TRP A 500 -29.58 -1.95 8.56
CA TRP A 500 -28.57 -2.95 8.21
C TRP A 500 -28.53 -3.23 6.72
N ALA A 501 -27.43 -2.82 6.08
CA ALA A 501 -27.17 -3.06 4.67
C ALA A 501 -26.33 -4.33 4.46
N VAL A 502 -26.82 -5.26 3.64
CA VAL A 502 -26.12 -6.50 3.30
C VAL A 502 -26.20 -6.84 1.81
N ARG A 503 -25.29 -7.71 1.34
CA ARG A 503 -25.38 -8.31 0.01
C ARG A 503 -26.31 -9.52 0.07
N ALA A 504 -27.02 -9.78 -1.02
CA ALA A 504 -27.89 -10.94 -1.20
C ALA A 504 -27.19 -12.27 -0.87
N ALA A 505 -25.91 -12.40 -1.27
CA ALA A 505 -25.07 -13.56 -0.97
C ALA A 505 -24.82 -13.82 0.53
N ASP A 506 -25.08 -12.84 1.40
CA ASP A 506 -24.88 -12.93 2.84
C ASP A 506 -26.20 -12.81 3.62
N VAL A 507 -27.37 -12.99 2.99
CA VAL A 507 -28.67 -12.91 3.68
C VAL A 507 -28.78 -13.92 4.84
N ARG A 508 -28.10 -15.06 4.76
CA ARG A 508 -28.04 -16.02 5.87
C ARG A 508 -27.50 -15.41 7.17
N LEU A 509 -26.63 -14.39 7.09
CA LEU A 509 -26.18 -13.63 8.27
C LEU A 509 -27.33 -12.92 8.99
N LEU A 510 -28.27 -12.35 8.22
CA LEU A 510 -29.45 -11.68 8.78
C LEU A 510 -30.31 -12.70 9.54
N VAL A 511 -30.62 -13.82 8.88
CA VAL A 511 -31.48 -14.88 9.44
C VAL A 511 -30.87 -15.43 10.72
N ASP A 512 -29.61 -15.85 10.69
CA ASP A 512 -28.89 -16.38 11.85
C ASP A 512 -28.83 -15.38 13.01
N THR A 513 -28.67 -14.09 12.72
CA THR A 513 -28.69 -13.04 13.77
C THR A 513 -30.09 -12.88 14.37
N MET A 514 -31.15 -12.88 13.55
CA MET A 514 -32.53 -12.76 14.05
C MET A 514 -32.98 -14.01 14.82
N GLU A 515 -32.52 -15.20 14.45
CA GLU A 515 -32.76 -16.44 15.20
C GLU A 515 -32.14 -16.37 16.60
N ARG A 516 -30.94 -15.81 16.73
CA ARG A 516 -30.26 -15.60 18.03
C ARG A 516 -30.85 -14.45 18.85
N PHE A 517 -31.37 -13.41 18.18
CA PHE A 517 -31.97 -12.23 18.83
C PHE A 517 -33.38 -11.93 18.30
N PRO A 518 -34.41 -12.73 18.66
CA PRO A 518 -35.74 -12.61 18.07
C PRO A 518 -36.41 -11.24 18.24
N GLY A 519 -36.05 -10.49 19.29
CA GLY A 519 -36.56 -9.13 19.52
C GLY A 519 -36.05 -8.09 18.53
N LEU A 520 -34.92 -8.34 17.85
CA LEU A 520 -34.23 -7.37 17.01
C LEU A 520 -34.99 -7.05 15.72
N ALA A 521 -35.77 -8.01 15.20
CA ALA A 521 -36.48 -7.86 13.94
C ALA A 521 -37.43 -6.65 13.93
N LYS A 522 -38.09 -6.36 15.06
CA LYS A 522 -39.04 -5.23 15.20
C LYS A 522 -38.36 -3.87 15.18
N SER A 523 -37.09 -3.82 15.53
CA SER A 523 -36.24 -2.62 15.54
C SER A 523 -35.41 -2.44 14.26
N ALA A 524 -35.46 -3.41 13.35
CA ALA A 524 -34.56 -3.49 12.21
C ALA A 524 -35.22 -3.15 10.86
N LYS A 525 -34.59 -2.26 10.11
CA LYS A 525 -34.80 -2.04 8.68
C LYS A 525 -33.60 -2.61 7.90
N LEU A 526 -33.87 -3.59 7.06
CA LEU A 526 -32.86 -4.37 6.35
C LEU A 526 -32.83 -3.96 4.88
N PHE A 527 -31.63 -3.70 4.36
CA PHE A 527 -31.40 -3.27 2.99
C PHE A 527 -30.55 -4.31 2.28
N VAL A 528 -31.15 -5.05 1.35
CA VAL A 528 -30.49 -6.16 0.65
C VAL A 528 -30.18 -5.76 -0.78
N THR A 529 -28.93 -5.97 -1.19
CA THR A 529 -28.45 -5.62 -2.53
C THR A 529 -27.93 -6.83 -3.30
N GLY A 530 -28.32 -6.95 -4.57
CA GLY A 530 -28.00 -8.08 -5.43
C GLY A 530 -29.21 -8.99 -5.65
N GLU A 531 -28.99 -10.11 -6.31
CA GLU A 531 -30.04 -11.06 -6.68
C GLU A 531 -30.19 -12.15 -5.62
N ILE A 532 -31.42 -12.41 -5.18
CA ILE A 532 -31.79 -13.53 -4.32
C ILE A 532 -33.09 -14.15 -4.82
N SER A 533 -33.17 -15.48 -4.77
CA SER A 533 -34.41 -16.18 -5.06
C SER A 533 -35.40 -16.01 -3.90
N HIS A 534 -36.61 -15.53 -4.19
CA HIS A 534 -37.69 -15.45 -3.20
C HIS A 534 -38.15 -16.83 -2.69
N ASP A 535 -37.80 -17.91 -3.40
CA ASP A 535 -38.09 -19.28 -2.99
C ASP A 535 -37.01 -19.90 -2.10
N SER A 536 -35.87 -19.22 -1.92
CA SER A 536 -34.79 -19.69 -1.05
C SER A 536 -35.22 -19.76 0.41
N ASP A 537 -34.64 -20.72 1.14
CA ASP A 537 -34.92 -20.89 2.57
C ASP A 537 -34.44 -19.68 3.38
N GLU A 538 -33.35 -19.03 2.93
CA GLU A 538 -32.84 -17.80 3.51
C GLU A 538 -33.84 -16.65 3.37
N TRP A 539 -34.45 -16.47 2.19
CA TRP A 539 -35.46 -15.43 2.00
C TRP A 539 -36.71 -15.69 2.83
N LYS A 540 -37.19 -16.95 2.86
CA LYS A 540 -38.35 -17.34 3.66
C LYS A 540 -38.11 -17.13 5.16
N GLY A 541 -36.92 -17.51 5.65
CA GLY A 541 -36.51 -17.26 7.04
C GLY A 541 -36.47 -15.78 7.37
N LEU A 542 -35.98 -14.95 6.43
CA LEU A 542 -35.94 -13.51 6.63
C LEU A 542 -37.34 -12.89 6.72
N VAL A 543 -38.25 -13.27 5.82
CA VAL A 543 -39.65 -12.81 5.86
C VAL A 543 -40.34 -13.28 7.14
N ALA A 544 -40.09 -14.53 7.56
CA ALA A 544 -40.65 -15.10 8.78
C ALA A 544 -40.16 -14.39 10.06
N SER A 545 -38.98 -13.75 10.04
CA SER A 545 -38.47 -12.98 11.18
C SER A 545 -39.32 -11.76 11.53
N GLY A 546 -40.13 -11.26 10.58
CA GLY A 546 -40.95 -10.05 10.77
C GLY A 546 -40.18 -8.74 10.66
N ALA A 547 -38.92 -8.77 10.19
CA ALA A 547 -38.14 -7.56 9.92
C ALA A 547 -38.64 -6.83 8.66
N THR A 548 -38.46 -5.51 8.63
CA THR A 548 -38.77 -4.72 7.42
C THR A 548 -37.62 -4.87 6.43
N VAL A 549 -37.88 -5.40 5.23
CA VAL A 549 -36.84 -5.69 4.22
C VAL A 549 -37.08 -4.86 2.96
N GLU A 550 -36.04 -4.19 2.50
CA GLU A 550 -36.03 -3.42 1.25
C GLU A 550 -34.94 -3.93 0.31
N MET A 551 -35.32 -4.30 -0.92
CA MET A 551 -34.42 -4.81 -1.96
C MET A 551 -33.74 -3.68 -2.74
N ARG A 552 -33.05 -2.79 -2.02
CA ARG A 552 -32.30 -1.66 -2.58
C ARG A 552 -31.16 -1.22 -1.68
N ARG A 553 -30.32 -0.30 -2.16
CA ARG A 553 -29.33 0.38 -1.31
C ARG A 553 -30.03 1.31 -0.32
N LEU A 554 -29.47 1.36 0.90
CA LEU A 554 -29.83 2.36 1.90
C LEU A 554 -29.50 3.76 1.35
N ALA A 555 -30.44 4.67 1.51
CA ALA A 555 -30.34 6.05 1.06
C ALA A 555 -30.44 7.03 2.24
N ALA A 556 -29.96 8.25 2.05
CA ALA A 556 -30.00 9.32 3.06
C ALA A 556 -31.41 9.55 3.65
N GLY A 557 -32.44 9.52 2.79
CA GLY A 557 -33.83 9.71 3.21
C GLY A 557 -34.39 8.62 4.13
N ASP A 558 -33.72 7.48 4.26
CA ASP A 558 -34.16 6.40 5.17
C ASP A 558 -33.86 6.72 6.63
N LEU A 559 -32.84 7.55 6.86
CA LEU A 559 -32.31 7.90 8.17
C LEU A 559 -33.08 9.07 8.81
N THR A 560 -33.63 9.98 7.99
CA THR A 560 -34.30 11.21 8.44
C THR A 560 -35.59 10.96 9.24
N ALA A 561 -36.16 9.76 9.14
CA ALA A 561 -37.37 9.38 9.86
C ALA A 561 -37.11 8.81 11.27
N SER A 562 -35.85 8.66 11.69
CA SER A 562 -35.52 8.10 12.99
C SER A 562 -35.58 9.16 14.11
N PRO A 563 -36.22 8.87 15.26
CA PRO A 563 -36.22 9.76 16.42
C PRO A 563 -34.93 9.64 17.26
N ALA A 564 -33.84 9.07 16.70
CA ALA A 564 -32.62 8.80 17.44
C ALA A 564 -31.84 10.07 17.78
N CYS A 565 -31.43 10.18 19.05
CA CYS A 565 -30.60 11.29 19.54
C CYS A 565 -29.11 11.05 19.25
N ARG A 566 -28.68 9.79 19.23
CA ARG A 566 -27.30 9.37 19.01
C ARG A 566 -27.21 8.28 17.94
N TRP A 567 -26.19 8.39 17.10
CA TRP A 567 -25.98 7.51 15.94
C TRP A 567 -24.65 6.76 16.04
N TYR A 568 -24.72 5.47 15.80
CA TYR A 568 -23.56 4.58 15.77
C TYR A 568 -23.38 4.02 14.35
N LEU A 569 -22.22 4.22 13.74
CA LEU A 569 -21.93 3.77 12.38
C LEU A 569 -20.80 2.75 12.37
N CYS A 570 -21.05 1.61 11.73
CA CYS A 570 -20.04 0.59 11.53
C CYS A 570 -20.18 0.02 10.12
N THR A 571 -19.49 0.66 9.18
CA THR A 571 -19.64 0.43 7.72
C THR A 571 -18.29 0.62 7.00
N GLY A 572 -18.21 0.28 5.71
CA GLY A 572 -17.02 0.57 4.90
C GLY A 572 -16.87 2.07 4.60
N THR A 573 -15.64 2.56 4.42
CA THR A 573 -15.29 3.99 4.32
C THR A 573 -16.16 4.78 3.34
N ALA A 574 -16.27 4.35 2.08
CA ALA A 574 -17.07 5.07 1.09
C ALA A 574 -18.56 5.16 1.47
N PHE A 575 -19.08 4.16 2.19
CA PHE A 575 -20.46 4.19 2.67
C PHE A 575 -20.58 5.12 3.89
N ARG A 576 -19.65 5.05 4.83
CA ARG A 576 -19.57 5.94 5.99
C ARG A 576 -19.50 7.41 5.58
N ASP A 577 -18.63 7.78 4.64
CA ASP A 577 -18.45 9.18 4.24
C ASP A 577 -19.75 9.78 3.68
N SER A 578 -20.51 8.96 2.94
CA SER A 578 -21.86 9.32 2.48
C SER A 578 -22.84 9.51 3.65
N LEU A 579 -22.80 8.64 4.66
CA LEU A 579 -23.65 8.73 5.86
C LEU A 579 -23.32 9.94 6.72
N LEU A 580 -22.04 10.27 6.90
CA LEU A 580 -21.59 11.43 7.68
C LEU A 580 -22.08 12.74 7.07
N ASN A 581 -22.08 12.85 5.75
CA ASN A 581 -22.66 13.99 5.05
C ASN A 581 -24.19 14.10 5.28
N CYS A 582 -24.88 12.96 5.38
CA CYS A 582 -26.32 12.94 5.64
C CYS A 582 -26.68 13.28 7.10
N LEU A 583 -25.84 12.90 8.06
CA LEU A 583 -26.07 13.05 9.51
C LEU A 583 -25.41 14.32 10.07
N GLN A 584 -25.16 15.32 9.23
CA GLN A 584 -24.51 16.55 9.65
C GLN A 584 -25.33 17.24 10.76
N GLY A 585 -24.68 17.55 11.88
CA GLY A 585 -25.31 18.16 13.06
C GLY A 585 -25.94 17.18 14.05
N GLN A 586 -25.85 15.87 13.81
CA GLN A 586 -26.21 14.83 14.79
C GLN A 586 -24.99 14.39 15.60
N GLU A 587 -25.23 13.79 16.77
CA GLU A 587 -24.18 13.11 17.51
C GLU A 587 -23.91 11.75 16.85
N VAL A 588 -22.72 11.59 16.25
CA VAL A 588 -22.33 10.40 15.48
C VAL A 588 -21.02 9.82 15.99
N LEU A 589 -21.06 8.56 16.41
CA LEU A 589 -19.90 7.74 16.79
C LEU A 589 -19.70 6.68 15.70
N TYR A 590 -18.45 6.37 15.33
CA TYR A 590 -18.18 5.37 14.30
C TYR A 590 -16.88 4.59 14.53
N GLU A 591 -16.82 3.39 13.96
CA GLU A 591 -15.63 2.53 13.92
C GLU A 591 -15.26 2.14 12.47
N ASP A 592 -13.98 1.88 12.20
CA ASP A 592 -13.45 1.45 10.89
C ASP A 592 -12.85 0.05 10.96
N PHE A 593 -13.09 -0.76 9.91
CA PHE A 593 -12.53 -2.11 9.74
C PHE A 593 -11.38 -2.18 8.73
N ASN A 594 -10.96 -1.06 8.16
CA ASN A 594 -9.82 -1.01 7.26
C ASN A 594 -8.51 -1.16 8.05
N TYR A 595 -8.15 -2.39 8.40
CA TYR A 595 -6.82 -2.76 8.92
C TYR A 595 -6.15 -3.79 8.03
#